data_AF-A0A2U9SYD2-F1
#
_entry.id   AF-A0A2U9SYD2-F1
#
_cell.length_a   1.000
_cell.length_b   1.000
_cell.length_c   1.000
_cell.angle_alpha   90.00
_cell.angle_beta   90.00
_cell.angle_gamma   90.00
#
_symmetry.space_group_name_H-M   'P 1'
#
loop_
_entity.id
_entity.type
_entity.pdbx_description
1 polymer ?
#
loop_
_entity_poly.entity_id
_entity_poly.type
_entity_poly.pdbx_seq_one_letter_code
_entity_poly.pdbx_strand_id
1 'polypeptide(L)'
;MAARRFRAGDDPDLDAILQIVAVLEEGTALKLPRRIDTVRINQSLDAVVTVVAQRIGDGCYDVTACDRDGNAVLEVSGFRLVTSPDGGSRLYEPRWREMPSGPAQPSGDRTYLSLRPDAHLALPNTVTGELVVDARALGEAEPARTLEAARALFARLCASQPDALRVTVLTAGAVPVDAAAPVRPVQAALAAIARSAAAERPGLRLQVIDLAHDSAASREDLPRGPTACRVWRRCAAAAGTAA
;
A
#
# COMPACT_ATOMS: atom_id res chain seq x y z
N MET A 1 -33.03 27.65 -5.23
CA MET A 1 -33.77 26.75 -6.13
C MET A 1 -32.98 26.65 -7.42
N ALA A 2 -32.29 25.53 -7.67
CA ALA A 2 -31.52 25.33 -8.90
C ALA A 2 -32.13 24.15 -9.65
N ALA A 3 -32.89 24.43 -10.72
CA ALA A 3 -33.40 23.42 -11.62
C ALA A 3 -32.42 23.25 -12.78
N ARG A 4 -31.78 22.08 -12.92
CA ARG A 4 -30.95 21.73 -14.08
C ARG A 4 -31.69 20.72 -14.94
N ARG A 5 -31.86 21.03 -16.22
CA ARG A 5 -32.50 20.14 -17.21
C ARG A 5 -31.45 19.23 -17.85
N PHE A 6 -31.73 17.93 -17.89
CA PHE A 6 -30.92 16.93 -18.59
C PHE A 6 -31.75 16.25 -19.68
N ARG A 7 -31.14 15.99 -20.85
CA ARG A 7 -31.71 15.15 -21.91
C ARG A 7 -31.18 13.73 -21.73
N ALA A 8 -32.06 12.75 -21.53
CA ALA A 8 -31.69 11.34 -21.51
C ALA A 8 -31.35 10.84 -22.93
N GLY A 9 -30.35 9.96 -23.04
CA GLY A 9 -30.08 9.16 -24.24
C GLY A 9 -31.03 7.97 -24.34
N ASP A 10 -30.96 7.25 -25.47
CA ASP A 10 -31.92 6.24 -25.93
C ASP A 10 -32.34 5.22 -24.84
N ASP A 11 -33.66 5.10 -24.65
CA ASP A 11 -34.42 4.33 -23.64
C ASP A 11 -34.07 4.61 -22.17
N PRO A 12 -34.73 5.59 -21.51
CA PRO A 12 -34.55 5.81 -20.08
C PRO A 12 -35.18 4.66 -19.28
N ASP A 13 -34.34 3.78 -18.73
CA ASP A 13 -34.77 2.87 -17.67
C ASP A 13 -34.90 3.62 -16.32
N LEU A 14 -35.58 2.97 -15.36
CA LEU A 14 -35.80 3.54 -14.03
C LEU A 14 -34.48 3.88 -13.32
N ASP A 15 -33.42 3.10 -13.55
CA ASP A 15 -32.12 3.32 -12.91
C ASP A 15 -31.47 4.60 -13.44
N ALA A 16 -31.47 4.80 -14.76
CA ALA A 16 -30.97 6.02 -15.40
C ALA A 16 -31.70 7.28 -14.90
N ILE A 17 -33.01 7.19 -14.68
CA ILE A 17 -33.80 8.29 -14.08
C ILE A 17 -33.34 8.58 -12.64
N LEU A 18 -33.11 7.53 -11.84
CA LEU A 18 -32.69 7.67 -10.44
C LEU A 18 -31.23 8.11 -10.29
N GLN A 19 -30.35 7.75 -11.24
CA GLN A 19 -28.93 8.14 -11.24
C GLN A 19 -28.73 9.67 -11.29
N ILE A 20 -29.71 10.43 -11.81
CA ILE A 20 -29.67 11.90 -11.79
C ILE A 20 -29.57 12.45 -10.37
N VAL A 21 -30.13 11.73 -9.38
CA VAL A 21 -30.05 12.10 -7.97
C VAL A 21 -28.60 12.04 -7.46
N ALA A 22 -27.79 11.10 -7.95
CA ALA A 22 -26.39 10.97 -7.53
C ALA A 22 -25.56 12.20 -7.90
N VAL A 23 -25.91 12.90 -9.00
CA VAL A 23 -25.25 14.15 -9.42
C VAL A 23 -25.53 15.30 -8.45
N LEU A 24 -26.62 15.22 -7.68
CA LEU A 24 -26.97 16.23 -6.69
C LEU A 24 -26.22 16.05 -5.37
N GLU A 25 -25.57 14.90 -5.14
CA GLU A 25 -24.82 14.64 -3.91
C GLU A 25 -23.44 15.29 -3.93
N GLU A 26 -23.06 15.86 -2.78
CA GLU A 26 -21.76 16.47 -2.58
C GLU A 26 -20.78 15.43 -1.99
N GLY A 27 -19.52 15.49 -2.41
CA GLY A 27 -18.44 14.64 -1.91
C GLY A 27 -18.11 13.43 -2.81
N THR A 28 -17.16 12.62 -2.36
CA THR A 28 -16.61 11.46 -3.11
C THR A 28 -17.10 10.11 -2.60
N ALA A 29 -17.95 10.12 -1.56
CA ALA A 29 -18.41 8.90 -0.93
C ALA A 29 -19.40 8.18 -1.84
N LEU A 30 -19.22 6.87 -2.03
CA LEU A 30 -20.15 6.05 -2.79
C LEU A 30 -21.52 6.05 -2.09
N LYS A 31 -22.55 6.52 -2.79
CA LYS A 31 -23.94 6.54 -2.33
C LYS A 31 -24.71 5.43 -3.02
N LEU A 32 -25.45 4.63 -2.26
CA LEU A 32 -26.23 3.52 -2.78
C LEU A 32 -27.73 3.72 -2.52
N PRO A 33 -28.60 3.40 -3.49
CA PRO A 33 -30.04 3.29 -3.28
C PRO A 33 -30.37 2.33 -2.14
N ARG A 34 -31.09 2.80 -1.11
CA ARG A 34 -31.48 1.98 0.04
C ARG A 34 -32.97 1.72 0.11
N ARG A 35 -33.78 2.71 -0.23
CA ARG A 35 -35.24 2.65 -0.08
C ARG A 35 -35.92 3.61 -1.04
N ILE A 36 -37.09 3.22 -1.52
CA ILE A 36 -38.08 4.08 -2.17
C ILE A 36 -39.38 3.86 -1.41
N ASP A 37 -40.08 4.93 -1.06
CA ASP A 37 -41.37 4.82 -0.35
C ASP A 37 -42.51 4.56 -1.33
N THR A 38 -42.52 5.22 -2.50
CA THR A 38 -43.56 5.00 -3.52
C THR A 38 -43.00 5.23 -4.92
N VAL A 39 -43.43 4.40 -5.87
CA VAL A 39 -43.21 4.56 -7.31
C VAL A 39 -44.57 4.54 -8.00
N ARG A 40 -44.88 5.56 -8.79
CA ARG A 40 -46.09 5.63 -9.63
C ARG A 40 -45.69 5.86 -11.07
N ILE A 41 -46.04 4.92 -11.94
CA ILE A 41 -45.83 5.02 -13.38
C ILE A 41 -47.19 5.32 -14.00
N ASN A 42 -47.32 6.52 -14.56
CA ASN A 42 -48.56 7.00 -15.17
C ASN A 42 -48.59 6.71 -16.68
N GLN A 43 -47.42 6.63 -17.33
CA GLN A 43 -47.26 6.41 -18.78
C GLN A 43 -45.99 5.58 -19.07
N SER A 44 -45.75 5.22 -20.34
CA SER A 44 -44.49 4.55 -20.74
C SER A 44 -43.27 5.43 -20.42
N LEU A 45 -42.20 4.83 -19.91
CA LEU A 45 -40.95 5.54 -19.62
C LEU A 45 -40.29 6.11 -20.88
N ASP A 46 -40.57 5.55 -22.05
CA ASP A 46 -40.09 6.06 -23.35
C ASP A 46 -40.57 7.50 -23.63
N ALA A 47 -41.63 7.95 -22.95
CA ALA A 47 -42.13 9.31 -23.07
C ALA A 47 -41.32 10.34 -22.25
N VAL A 48 -40.43 9.89 -21.35
CA VAL A 48 -39.65 10.78 -20.48
C VAL A 48 -38.66 11.60 -21.29
N VAL A 49 -38.71 12.93 -21.10
CA VAL A 49 -37.73 13.86 -21.71
C VAL A 49 -37.07 14.77 -20.68
N THR A 50 -37.62 14.88 -19.48
CA THR A 50 -37.06 15.71 -18.41
C THR A 50 -37.27 15.01 -17.08
N VAL A 51 -36.26 15.05 -16.21
CA VAL A 51 -36.33 14.55 -14.84
C VAL A 51 -36.05 15.71 -13.89
N VAL A 52 -36.90 15.82 -12.88
CA VAL A 52 -36.76 16.78 -11.79
C VAL A 52 -36.55 15.98 -10.52
N ALA A 53 -35.43 16.22 -9.85
CA ALA A 53 -35.15 15.65 -8.54
C ALA A 53 -35.13 16.78 -7.49
N GLN A 54 -35.97 16.63 -6.47
CA GLN A 54 -36.06 17.55 -5.34
C GLN A 54 -35.46 16.90 -4.11
N ARG A 55 -34.43 17.53 -3.53
CA ARG A 55 -33.88 17.14 -2.23
C ARG A 55 -34.88 17.53 -1.13
N ILE A 56 -35.40 16.56 -0.40
CA ILE A 56 -36.33 16.75 0.72
C ILE A 56 -35.67 16.54 2.09
N GLY A 57 -34.48 15.92 2.11
CA GLY A 57 -33.65 15.74 3.30
C GLY A 57 -32.24 15.28 2.94
N ASP A 58 -31.40 15.06 3.95
CA ASP A 58 -30.07 14.49 3.71
C ASP A 58 -30.19 13.08 3.12
N GLY A 59 -29.58 12.87 1.95
CA GLY A 59 -29.72 11.65 1.16
C GLY A 59 -31.15 11.28 0.75
N CYS A 60 -32.13 12.21 0.82
CA CYS A 60 -33.54 11.90 0.57
C CYS A 60 -34.16 12.81 -0.49
N TYR A 61 -34.84 12.20 -1.46
CA TYR A 61 -35.31 12.87 -2.68
C TYR A 61 -36.68 12.41 -3.13
N ASP A 62 -37.41 13.34 -3.73
CA ASP A 62 -38.55 13.05 -4.60
C ASP A 62 -38.14 13.29 -6.05
N VAL A 63 -38.53 12.39 -6.95
CA VAL A 63 -38.17 12.45 -8.38
C VAL A 63 -39.43 12.40 -9.22
N THR A 64 -39.56 13.37 -10.14
CA THR A 64 -40.64 13.39 -11.13
C THR A 64 -40.02 13.39 -12.52
N ALA A 65 -40.38 12.39 -13.33
CA ALA A 65 -40.03 12.36 -14.75
C ALA A 65 -41.24 12.82 -15.57
N CYS A 66 -41.02 13.73 -16.50
CA CYS A 66 -42.05 14.39 -17.29
C CYS A 66 -41.88 14.12 -18.79
N ASP A 67 -43.01 14.12 -19.50
CA ASP A 67 -43.07 14.17 -20.96
C ASP A 67 -42.78 15.58 -21.51
N ARG A 68 -42.86 15.74 -22.84
CA ARG A 68 -42.58 17.03 -23.53
C ARG A 68 -43.57 18.14 -23.19
N ASP A 69 -44.78 17.76 -22.78
CA ASP A 69 -45.84 18.69 -22.39
C ASP A 69 -45.77 19.05 -20.91
N GLY A 70 -44.87 18.40 -20.16
CA GLY A 70 -44.64 18.61 -18.74
C GLY A 70 -45.51 17.74 -17.83
N ASN A 71 -46.26 16.79 -18.38
CA ASN A 71 -47.06 15.87 -17.56
C ASN A 71 -46.17 14.81 -16.93
N ALA A 72 -46.52 14.40 -15.71
CA ALA A 72 -45.77 13.37 -14.98
C ALA A 72 -45.96 11.99 -15.63
N VAL A 73 -44.87 11.42 -16.12
CA VAL A 73 -44.76 10.04 -16.62
C VAL A 73 -44.45 9.08 -15.46
N LEU A 74 -43.56 9.50 -14.56
CA LEU A 74 -43.14 8.76 -13.38
C LEU A 74 -43.03 9.70 -12.19
N GLU A 75 -43.50 9.24 -11.03
CA GLU A 75 -43.30 9.88 -9.74
C GLU A 75 -42.69 8.89 -8.75
N VAL A 76 -41.60 9.29 -8.12
CA VAL A 76 -40.90 8.55 -7.08
C VAL A 76 -40.87 9.42 -5.82
N SER A 77 -41.37 8.90 -4.71
CA SER A 77 -41.36 9.61 -3.43
C SER A 77 -40.50 8.88 -2.41
N GLY A 78 -39.79 9.66 -1.59
CA GLY A 78 -38.97 9.13 -0.49
C GLY A 78 -37.81 8.26 -0.95
N PHE A 79 -37.20 8.57 -2.09
CA PHE A 79 -35.98 7.89 -2.54
C PHE A 79 -34.83 8.21 -1.59
N ARG A 80 -34.15 7.18 -1.06
CA ARG A 80 -33.08 7.33 -0.07
C ARG A 80 -31.77 6.75 -0.57
N LEU A 81 -30.74 7.58 -0.56
CA LEU A 81 -29.35 7.22 -0.74
C LEU A 81 -28.65 7.12 0.61
N VAL A 82 -27.90 6.04 0.82
CA VAL A 82 -27.04 5.88 2.00
C VAL A 82 -25.58 5.83 1.58
N THR A 83 -24.71 6.39 2.42
CA THR A 83 -23.27 6.28 2.21
C THR A 83 -22.82 4.84 2.44
N SER A 84 -22.15 4.26 1.45
CA SER A 84 -21.43 3.00 1.63
C SER A 84 -20.17 3.26 2.46
N PRO A 85 -19.91 2.47 3.53
CA PRO A 85 -18.72 2.63 4.36
C PRO A 85 -17.41 2.30 3.63
N ASP A 86 -17.46 1.67 2.45
CA ASP A 86 -16.28 1.11 1.77
C ASP A 86 -15.38 2.14 1.04
N GLY A 87 -15.44 3.41 1.41
CA GLY A 87 -14.61 4.49 0.86
C GLY A 87 -13.37 4.87 1.67
N GLY A 88 -13.11 4.22 2.82
CA GLY A 88 -12.01 4.58 3.70
C GLY A 88 -10.64 4.43 3.03
N SER A 89 -9.82 5.50 3.06
CA SER A 89 -8.39 5.39 2.74
C SER A 89 -7.74 4.36 3.65
N ARG A 90 -7.12 3.32 3.07
CA ARG A 90 -6.40 2.31 3.85
C ARG A 90 -5.08 2.90 4.35
N LEU A 91 -5.01 3.21 5.63
CA LEU A 91 -3.76 3.57 6.30
C LEU A 91 -2.99 2.29 6.63
N TYR A 92 -1.74 2.21 6.20
CA TYR A 92 -0.82 1.13 6.56
C TYR A 92 0.31 1.69 7.39
N GLU A 93 0.47 1.18 8.61
CA GLU A 93 1.62 1.46 9.45
C GLU A 93 2.47 0.19 9.65
N PRO A 94 3.80 0.30 9.64
CA PRO A 94 4.65 -0.81 10.05
C PRO A 94 4.45 -1.08 11.55
N ARG A 95 4.17 -2.34 11.92
CA ARG A 95 4.21 -2.80 13.31
C ARG A 95 5.26 -3.89 13.49
N TRP A 96 5.99 -3.78 14.60
CA TRP A 96 7.01 -4.72 15.00
C TRP A 96 6.45 -5.68 16.03
N ARG A 97 6.84 -6.96 15.93
CA ARG A 97 6.51 -7.98 16.91
C ARG A 97 7.78 -8.72 17.29
N GLU A 98 7.92 -8.99 18.59
CA GLU A 98 8.98 -9.85 19.09
C GLU A 98 8.75 -11.29 18.58
N MET A 99 9.78 -11.87 17.98
CA MET A 99 9.75 -13.24 17.48
C MET A 99 10.73 -14.09 18.29
N PRO A 100 10.31 -15.27 18.78
CA PRO A 100 11.24 -16.18 19.43
C PRO A 100 12.32 -16.61 18.43
N SER A 101 13.58 -16.60 18.86
CA SER A 101 14.68 -17.16 18.10
C SER A 101 14.47 -18.67 17.95
N GLY A 102 14.30 -19.13 16.71
CA GLY A 102 14.22 -20.56 16.41
C GLY A 102 15.55 -21.28 16.65
N PRO A 103 15.55 -22.63 16.67
CA PRO A 103 16.78 -23.41 16.79
C PRO A 103 17.74 -23.07 15.64
N ALA A 104 19.03 -22.95 15.97
CA ALA A 104 20.07 -22.68 14.99
C ALA A 104 20.12 -23.81 13.97
N GLN A 105 19.83 -23.51 12.70
CA GLN A 105 20.11 -24.45 11.62
C GLN A 105 21.63 -24.54 11.42
N PRO A 106 22.17 -25.73 11.13
CA PRO A 106 23.58 -25.88 10.81
C PRO A 106 23.92 -24.94 9.65
N SER A 107 24.98 -24.16 9.84
CA SER A 107 25.46 -23.21 8.83
C SER A 107 25.86 -23.99 7.58
N GLY A 108 25.10 -23.81 6.49
CA GLY A 108 25.59 -24.16 5.17
C GLY A 108 26.77 -23.28 4.78
N ASP A 109 27.23 -23.44 3.54
CA ASP A 109 28.24 -22.56 2.94
C ASP A 109 27.74 -21.11 2.95
N ARG A 110 28.45 -20.25 3.70
CA ARG A 110 28.11 -18.84 3.95
C ARG A 110 29.24 -17.94 3.49
N THR A 111 28.93 -17.10 2.51
CA THR A 111 29.84 -16.04 2.06
C THR A 111 29.48 -14.73 2.75
N TYR A 112 30.48 -14.06 3.32
CA TYR A 112 30.31 -12.75 3.97
C TYR A 112 30.94 -11.66 3.11
N LEU A 113 30.17 -10.62 2.79
CA LEU A 113 30.60 -9.44 2.07
C LEU A 113 30.40 -8.22 2.96
N SER A 114 31.48 -7.63 3.47
CA SER A 114 31.42 -6.37 4.22
C SER A 114 31.53 -5.19 3.27
N LEU A 115 30.52 -4.32 3.27
CA LEU A 115 30.54 -3.08 2.52
C LEU A 115 31.30 -2.02 3.31
N ARG A 116 32.32 -1.42 2.70
CA ARG A 116 33.06 -0.29 3.26
C ARG A 116 32.95 0.91 2.32
N PRO A 117 33.01 2.15 2.85
CA PRO A 117 32.93 3.36 2.03
C PRO A 117 33.95 3.39 0.88
N ASP A 118 35.15 2.85 1.12
CA ASP A 118 36.26 2.84 0.15
C ASP A 118 36.42 1.50 -0.60
N ALA A 119 35.62 0.49 -0.26
CA ALA A 119 35.76 -0.82 -0.88
C ALA A 119 35.16 -0.80 -2.29
N HIS A 120 35.98 -1.14 -3.28
CA HIS A 120 35.46 -1.63 -4.54
C HIS A 120 34.53 -2.82 -4.25
N LEU A 121 33.26 -2.66 -4.62
CA LEU A 121 32.21 -3.66 -4.43
C LEU A 121 32.42 -4.81 -5.42
N ALA A 122 33.39 -5.67 -5.11
CA ALA A 122 33.63 -6.90 -5.85
C ALA A 122 32.72 -7.99 -5.29
N LEU A 123 31.63 -8.29 -6.00
CA LEU A 123 30.92 -9.55 -5.82
C LEU A 123 31.82 -10.70 -6.33
N PRO A 124 31.94 -11.81 -5.58
CA PRO A 124 32.50 -13.03 -6.13
C PRO A 124 31.72 -13.43 -7.39
N ASN A 125 32.42 -13.96 -8.41
CA ASN A 125 31.82 -14.31 -9.69
C ASN A 125 30.72 -15.38 -9.56
N THR A 126 30.74 -16.18 -8.49
CA THR A 126 29.71 -17.17 -8.18
C THR A 126 29.63 -17.32 -6.68
N VAL A 127 28.45 -17.12 -6.11
CA VAL A 127 28.16 -17.41 -4.70
C VAL A 127 27.09 -18.51 -4.65
N THR A 128 27.35 -19.56 -3.89
CA THR A 128 26.41 -20.66 -3.65
C THR A 128 25.95 -20.65 -2.20
N GLY A 129 24.72 -21.08 -1.95
CA GLY A 129 24.18 -21.17 -0.58
C GLY A 129 23.69 -19.83 -0.04
N GLU A 130 24.38 -19.28 0.96
CA GLU A 130 23.97 -18.08 1.70
C GLU A 130 25.00 -16.94 1.54
N LEU A 131 24.53 -15.76 1.15
CA LEU A 131 25.33 -14.53 1.09
C LEU A 131 24.87 -13.55 2.16
N VAL A 132 25.78 -13.12 3.03
CA VAL A 132 25.54 -12.08 4.02
C VAL A 132 26.25 -10.80 3.59
N VAL A 133 25.49 -9.75 3.33
CA VAL A 133 25.97 -8.42 2.98
C VAL A 133 25.91 -7.54 4.23
N ASP A 134 27.06 -7.23 4.82
CA ASP A 134 27.15 -6.38 6.00
C ASP A 134 27.34 -4.91 5.59
N ALA A 135 26.29 -4.11 5.71
CA ALA A 135 26.28 -2.70 5.32
C ALA A 135 26.46 -1.73 6.50
N ARG A 136 26.62 -2.23 7.73
CA ARG A 136 26.61 -1.43 8.97
C ARG A 136 27.74 -0.40 9.03
N ALA A 137 28.86 -0.71 8.39
CA ALA A 137 30.04 0.15 8.27
C ALA A 137 29.85 1.32 7.29
N LEU A 138 28.78 1.34 6.49
CA LEU A 138 28.50 2.45 5.58
C LEU A 138 28.01 3.65 6.38
N GLY A 139 28.83 4.70 6.37
CA GLY A 139 28.60 5.95 7.10
C GLY A 139 27.83 6.99 6.28
N GLU A 140 27.69 8.17 6.89
CA GLU A 140 26.92 9.30 6.32
C GLU A 140 27.81 10.41 5.74
N ALA A 141 29.12 10.18 5.67
CA ALA A 141 30.08 11.16 5.16
C ALA A 141 29.86 11.49 3.67
N GLU A 142 29.58 10.47 2.84
CA GLU A 142 29.31 10.62 1.41
C GLU A 142 28.06 9.80 1.01
N PRO A 143 26.84 10.26 1.34
CA PRO A 143 25.63 9.46 1.24
C PRO A 143 25.27 9.11 -0.21
N ALA A 144 25.37 10.06 -1.13
CA ALA A 144 25.03 9.83 -2.54
C ALA A 144 25.94 8.78 -3.19
N ARG A 145 27.25 8.88 -2.98
CA ARG A 145 28.24 7.92 -3.50
C ARG A 145 28.04 6.54 -2.89
N THR A 146 27.79 6.47 -1.59
CA THR A 146 27.52 5.23 -0.86
C THR A 146 26.28 4.52 -1.40
N LEU A 147 25.19 5.27 -1.62
CA LEU A 147 23.94 4.70 -2.14
C LEU A 147 24.05 4.29 -3.60
N GLU A 148 24.78 5.03 -4.43
CA GLU A 148 25.00 4.66 -5.83
C GLU A 148 25.82 3.37 -5.94
N ALA A 149 26.86 3.24 -5.12
CA ALA A 149 27.66 2.03 -5.05
C ALA A 149 26.81 0.83 -4.59
N ALA A 150 25.99 1.01 -3.56
CA ALA A 150 25.08 -0.04 -3.08
C ALA A 150 24.02 -0.41 -4.14
N ARG A 151 23.45 0.56 -4.85
CA ARG A 151 22.51 0.33 -5.95
C ARG A 151 23.15 -0.51 -7.05
N ALA A 152 24.38 -0.19 -7.46
CA ALA A 152 25.13 -0.95 -8.44
C ALA A 152 25.41 -2.40 -7.98
N LEU A 153 25.72 -2.60 -6.70
CA LEU A 153 25.87 -3.93 -6.11
C LEU A 153 24.58 -4.76 -6.21
N PHE A 154 23.45 -4.21 -5.76
CA PHE A 154 22.17 -4.93 -5.80
C PHE A 154 21.72 -5.20 -7.24
N ALA A 155 21.93 -4.27 -8.16
CA ALA A 155 21.65 -4.50 -9.58
C ALA A 155 22.48 -5.66 -10.15
N ARG A 156 23.78 -5.73 -9.83
CA ARG A 156 24.65 -6.85 -10.23
C ARG A 156 24.22 -8.17 -9.60
N LEU A 157 23.85 -8.15 -8.32
CA LEU A 157 23.35 -9.33 -7.62
C LEU A 157 22.07 -9.87 -8.27
N CYS A 158 21.13 -8.98 -8.60
CA CYS A 158 19.90 -9.32 -9.32
C CYS A 158 20.15 -9.92 -10.71
N ALA A 159 21.19 -9.43 -11.42
CA ALA A 159 21.50 -9.84 -12.78
C ALA A 159 22.33 -11.13 -12.90
N SER A 160 23.20 -11.42 -11.92
CA SER A 160 24.26 -12.44 -12.08
C SER A 160 24.12 -13.68 -11.20
N GLN A 161 23.32 -13.62 -10.12
CA GLN A 161 23.27 -14.69 -9.14
C GLN A 161 22.13 -15.67 -9.40
N PRO A 162 22.30 -16.96 -9.07
CA PRO A 162 21.29 -17.98 -9.29
C PRO A 162 20.06 -17.76 -8.39
N ASP A 163 18.88 -18.14 -8.89
CA ASP A 163 17.58 -18.04 -8.18
C ASP A 163 17.46 -18.90 -6.91
N ALA A 164 18.52 -19.60 -6.51
CA ALA A 164 18.58 -20.39 -5.28
C ALA A 164 19.44 -19.74 -4.18
N LEU A 165 20.15 -18.65 -4.48
CA LEU A 165 20.97 -17.93 -3.51
C LEU A 165 20.07 -17.31 -2.44
N ARG A 166 20.44 -17.42 -1.17
CA ARG A 166 19.77 -16.72 -0.06
C ARG A 166 20.59 -15.52 0.35
N VAL A 167 20.03 -14.33 0.25
CA VAL A 167 20.76 -13.09 0.55
C VAL A 167 20.24 -12.46 1.84
N THR A 168 21.14 -12.18 2.78
CA THR A 168 20.82 -11.45 4.02
C THR A 168 21.59 -10.14 4.05
N VAL A 169 20.89 -9.01 4.12
CA VAL A 169 21.51 -7.69 4.26
C VAL A 169 21.43 -7.26 5.72
N LEU A 170 22.57 -6.92 6.30
CA LEU A 170 22.66 -6.39 7.67
C LEU A 170 22.77 -4.88 7.63
N THR A 171 21.83 -4.21 8.27
CA THR A 171 21.86 -2.76 8.53
C THR A 171 21.93 -2.49 10.03
N ALA A 172 22.17 -1.24 10.42
CA ALA A 172 22.09 -0.82 11.82
C ALA A 172 21.30 0.48 11.94
N GLY A 173 20.24 0.49 12.73
CA GLY A 173 19.37 1.66 12.92
C GLY A 173 18.69 2.14 11.63
N ALA A 174 18.42 1.25 10.67
CA ALA A 174 17.70 1.58 9.44
C ALA A 174 16.21 1.85 9.68
N VAL A 175 15.65 1.29 10.76
CA VAL A 175 14.24 1.46 11.11
C VAL A 175 14.06 1.78 12.59
N PRO A 176 13.08 2.63 12.94
CA PRO A 176 12.73 2.84 14.33
C PRO A 176 11.86 1.66 14.78
N VAL A 177 12.37 0.85 15.72
CA VAL A 177 11.57 -0.19 16.39
C VAL A 177 10.67 0.45 17.44
N ASP A 178 11.21 1.41 18.18
CA ASP A 178 10.47 2.30 19.08
C ASP A 178 10.30 3.67 18.43
N ALA A 179 9.18 4.35 18.65
CA ALA A 179 8.85 5.62 18.00
C ALA A 179 9.89 6.75 18.25
N ALA A 180 10.67 6.65 19.34
CA ALA A 180 11.71 7.60 19.70
C ALA A 180 13.12 7.19 19.24
N ALA A 181 13.29 6.01 18.63
CA ALA A 181 14.60 5.51 18.26
C ALA A 181 15.19 6.29 17.06
N PRO A 182 16.46 6.73 17.13
CA PRO A 182 17.09 7.46 16.05
C PRO A 182 17.33 6.55 14.83
N VAL A 183 16.95 7.05 13.65
CA VAL A 183 17.15 6.37 12.37
C VAL A 183 18.39 6.91 11.68
N ARG A 184 19.21 6.02 11.13
CA ARG A 184 20.36 6.35 10.27
C ARG A 184 19.91 6.43 8.80
N PRO A 185 19.86 7.62 8.16
CA PRO A 185 19.24 7.77 6.84
C PRO A 185 19.86 6.90 5.74
N VAL A 186 21.19 6.77 5.70
CA VAL A 186 21.87 5.91 4.72
C VAL A 186 21.48 4.44 4.91
N GLN A 187 21.40 3.98 6.16
CA GLN A 187 21.00 2.61 6.49
C GLN A 187 19.52 2.36 6.12
N ALA A 188 18.64 3.34 6.36
CA ALA A 188 17.23 3.28 5.96
C ALA A 188 17.07 3.17 4.43
N ALA A 189 17.83 3.96 3.68
CA ALA A 189 17.84 3.93 2.22
C ALA A 189 18.38 2.58 1.68
N LEU A 190 19.45 2.05 2.28
CA LEU A 190 19.98 0.72 1.93
C LEU A 190 18.96 -0.39 2.18
N ALA A 191 18.25 -0.35 3.32
CA ALA A 191 17.17 -1.29 3.61
C ALA A 191 16.02 -1.18 2.59
N ALA A 192 15.72 0.03 2.10
CA ALA A 192 14.73 0.23 1.05
C ALA A 192 15.18 -0.35 -0.30
N ILE A 193 16.42 -0.08 -0.73
CA ILE A 193 17.00 -0.64 -1.97
C ILE A 193 16.98 -2.17 -1.92
N ALA A 194 17.40 -2.76 -0.80
CA ALA A 194 17.39 -4.20 -0.60
C ALA A 194 15.97 -4.78 -0.71
N ARG A 195 14.96 -4.12 -0.13
CA ARG A 195 13.55 -4.54 -0.26
C ARG A 195 13.05 -4.45 -1.71
N SER A 196 13.43 -3.41 -2.45
CA SER A 196 13.09 -3.31 -3.88
C SER A 196 13.73 -4.46 -4.67
N ALA A 197 15.01 -4.76 -4.44
CA ALA A 197 15.70 -5.89 -5.06
C ALA A 197 15.03 -7.23 -4.74
N ALA A 198 14.56 -7.43 -3.50
CA ALA A 198 13.81 -8.63 -3.11
C ALA A 198 12.49 -8.78 -3.87
N ALA A 199 11.79 -7.66 -4.14
CA ALA A 199 10.55 -7.65 -4.90
C ALA A 199 10.79 -7.92 -6.39
N GLU A 200 11.88 -7.39 -6.95
CA GLU A 200 12.26 -7.60 -8.35
C GLU A 200 12.77 -9.02 -8.63
N ARG A 201 13.46 -9.65 -7.66
CA ARG A 201 14.02 -11.00 -7.79
C ARG A 201 13.64 -11.90 -6.60
N PRO A 202 12.40 -12.40 -6.54
CA PRO A 202 11.94 -13.25 -5.44
C PRO A 202 12.76 -14.54 -5.24
N GLY A 203 13.40 -15.06 -6.31
CA GLY A 203 14.29 -16.22 -6.25
C GLY A 203 15.45 -16.06 -5.27
N LEU A 204 15.99 -14.84 -5.11
CA LEU A 204 17.14 -14.57 -4.24
C LEU A 204 16.83 -14.62 -2.73
N ARG A 205 15.56 -14.84 -2.37
CA ARG A 205 15.07 -14.94 -0.98
C ARG A 205 15.67 -13.87 -0.08
N LEU A 206 15.80 -12.65 -0.62
CA LEU A 206 16.54 -11.58 0.02
C LEU A 206 15.78 -11.09 1.25
N GLN A 207 16.47 -10.99 2.38
CA GLN A 207 15.95 -10.44 3.62
C GLN A 207 16.86 -9.34 4.17
N VAL A 208 16.27 -8.40 4.90
CA VAL A 208 16.98 -7.35 5.64
C VAL A 208 16.85 -7.65 7.12
N ILE A 209 17.97 -7.64 7.84
CA ILE A 209 18.03 -7.70 9.30
C ILE A 209 18.63 -6.39 9.76
N ASP A 210 17.82 -5.59 10.46
CA ASP A 210 18.28 -4.35 11.08
C ASP A 210 18.71 -4.62 12.51
N LEU A 211 19.95 -4.25 12.83
CA LEU A 211 20.52 -4.34 14.17
C LEU A 211 20.36 -3.00 14.92
N ALA A 212 20.66 -3.03 16.22
CA ALA A 212 20.63 -1.84 17.05
C ALA A 212 21.55 -0.74 16.49
N HIS A 213 21.19 0.51 16.75
CA HIS A 213 21.84 1.70 16.19
C HIS A 213 23.37 1.73 16.44
N ASP A 214 23.80 1.23 17.60
CA ASP A 214 25.17 1.17 18.10
C ASP A 214 25.91 -0.12 17.69
N SER A 215 25.29 -1.01 16.91
CA SER A 215 25.91 -2.25 16.47
C SER A 215 27.07 -1.98 15.51
N ALA A 216 28.29 -2.10 16.02
CA ALA A 216 29.51 -1.93 15.24
C ALA A 216 29.67 -3.04 14.18
N ALA A 217 30.31 -2.69 13.07
CA ALA A 217 30.71 -3.65 12.04
C ALA A 217 31.96 -4.41 12.49
N SER A 218 31.85 -5.32 13.46
CA SER A 218 32.88 -6.33 13.71
C SER A 218 32.41 -7.71 13.22
N ARG A 219 33.37 -8.49 12.70
CA ARG A 219 33.14 -9.87 12.26
C ARG A 219 32.87 -10.81 13.44
N GLU A 220 33.16 -10.36 14.67
CA GLU A 220 32.89 -11.07 15.92
C GLU A 220 31.49 -10.76 16.47
N ASP A 221 30.93 -9.59 16.15
CA ASP A 221 29.54 -9.18 16.48
C ASP A 221 28.49 -9.80 15.55
N LEU A 222 28.93 -10.56 14.54
CA LEU A 222 28.03 -11.40 13.78
C LEU A 222 27.61 -12.56 14.70
N PRO A 223 26.31 -12.77 14.96
CA PRO A 223 25.87 -13.76 15.93
C PRO A 223 26.44 -15.14 15.57
N ARG A 224 27.43 -15.58 16.36
CA ARG A 224 27.92 -16.96 16.38
C ARG A 224 26.90 -17.79 17.16
N GLY A 225 25.71 -17.95 16.59
CA GLY A 225 24.56 -18.58 17.26
C GLY A 225 23.59 -17.58 17.92
N PRO A 226 22.42 -18.06 18.38
CA PRO A 226 21.21 -17.24 18.54
C PRO A 226 21.15 -16.39 19.81
N THR A 227 22.24 -16.22 20.55
CA THR A 227 22.23 -15.38 21.74
C THR A 227 22.28 -13.91 21.36
N ALA A 228 21.11 -13.26 21.51
CA ALA A 228 20.86 -11.81 21.50
C ALA A 228 20.59 -11.10 20.17
N CYS A 229 20.07 -11.78 19.14
CA CYS A 229 19.48 -11.09 17.99
C CYS A 229 17.95 -11.00 18.15
N ARG A 230 17.43 -9.82 18.50
CA ARG A 230 15.98 -9.55 18.39
C ARG A 230 15.64 -9.38 16.91
N VAL A 231 15.16 -10.45 16.28
CA VAL A 231 14.74 -10.41 14.88
C VAL A 231 13.34 -9.85 14.82
N TRP A 232 13.23 -8.59 14.40
CA TRP A 232 11.93 -7.94 14.20
C TRP A 232 11.46 -8.17 12.77
N ARG A 233 10.32 -8.85 12.60
CA ARG A 233 9.66 -8.97 11.29
C ARG A 233 8.52 -7.96 11.20
N ARG A 234 8.42 -7.30 10.05
CA ARG A 234 7.29 -6.43 9.73
C ARG A 234 6.06 -7.30 9.47
N CYS A 235 4.99 -7.07 10.23
CA CYS A 235 3.66 -7.58 9.90
C CYS A 235 2.85 -6.48 9.20
N ALA A 236 2.12 -6.83 8.14
CA ALA A 236 1.07 -5.95 7.63
C ALA A 236 -0.16 -6.12 8.54
N ALA A 237 -0.49 -5.09 9.32
CA ALA A 237 -1.77 -5.03 10.02
C ALA A 237 -2.62 -3.96 9.34
N ALA A 238 -3.84 -4.31 8.96
CA ALA A 238 -4.85 -3.32 8.64
C ALA A 238 -5.18 -2.58 9.94
N ALA A 239 -5.02 -1.26 9.97
CA ALA A 239 -5.44 -0.46 11.12
C ALA A 239 -6.95 -0.61 11.27
N GLY A 240 -7.38 -1.15 12.42
CA GLY A 240 -8.79 -1.18 12.80
C GLY A 240 -9.33 0.25 12.85
N THR A 241 -10.56 0.40 12.39
CA THR A 241 -11.35 1.63 12.42
C THR A 241 -11.37 2.22 13.83
N ALA A 242 -10.83 3.42 13.98
CA ALA A 242 -11.10 4.25 15.15
C ALA A 242 -12.59 4.64 15.13
N ALA A 243 -13.27 4.37 16.24
CA ALA A 243 -14.67 4.69 16.48
C ALA A 243 -14.88 6.20 16.67
#